data_AF-A0A1Y5DCW5-F1
#
_entry.id   AF-A0A1Y5DCW5-F1
#
_cell.length_a   1.000
_cell.length_b   1.000
_cell.length_c   1.000
_cell.angle_alpha   90.00
_cell.angle_beta   90.00
_cell.angle_gamma   90.00
#
_symmetry.space_group_name_H-M   'P 1'
#
loop_
_entity.id
_entity.type
_entity.pdbx_description
1 polymer ?
#
loop_
_entity_poly.entity_id
_entity_poly.type
_entity_poly.pdbx_seq_one_letter_code
_entity_poly.pdbx_strand_id
1 'polypeptide(L)'
;MIAYICYEKTPAGKIQLLNSQGHGVLADTLAVKAGPNGGYEVQGKGGLPEVCQHLLLPVKGSMNTSLKLQVLAVETLINPSGAWKASCQGPDVKEFSLRRLDVSCDECHVASQLEFVEYSQHQQEDAVAALQMQGWLASSQKQICPSCIKKKTALDD
;
A
#
# COMPACT_ATOMS: atom_id res chain seq x y z
N MET A 1 -10.17 -10.54 -0.40
CA MET A 1 -9.59 -9.70 -1.48
C MET A 1 -8.69 -8.54 -0.96
N ILE A 2 -8.41 -8.48 0.36
CA ILE A 2 -7.61 -7.42 1.04
C ILE A 2 -6.14 -7.85 1.27
N ALA A 3 -5.76 -9.08 0.89
CA ALA A 3 -4.47 -9.68 1.25
C ALA A 3 -3.23 -9.08 0.55
N TYR A 4 -3.45 -8.20 -0.43
CA TYR A 4 -2.39 -7.64 -1.27
C TYR A 4 -2.02 -6.20 -0.94
N ILE A 5 -2.73 -5.51 -0.05
CA ILE A 5 -2.40 -4.14 0.35
C ILE A 5 -1.78 -4.17 1.74
N CYS A 6 -0.59 -3.61 1.85
CA CYS A 6 0.11 -3.45 3.11
C CYS A 6 0.34 -1.95 3.34
N TYR A 7 -0.21 -1.42 4.43
CA TYR A 7 0.03 -0.04 4.86
C TYR A 7 1.36 0.09 5.64
N GLU A 8 2.40 -0.55 5.12
CA GLU A 8 3.74 -0.52 5.71
C GLU A 8 4.60 0.51 4.98
N LYS A 9 5.31 1.34 5.75
CA LYS A 9 6.08 2.47 5.25
C LYS A 9 7.38 1.98 4.59
N THR A 10 7.29 1.54 3.35
CA THR A 10 8.46 1.21 2.54
C THR A 10 9.05 2.50 1.96
N PRO A 11 10.37 2.77 2.09
CA PRO A 11 10.96 3.98 1.55
C PRO A 11 10.80 4.04 0.01
N ALA A 12 10.45 5.23 -0.49
CA ALA A 12 10.22 5.46 -1.91
C ALA A 12 11.45 5.04 -2.74
N GLY A 13 11.23 4.26 -3.80
CA GLY A 13 12.30 3.75 -4.66
C GLY A 13 13.03 2.50 -4.14
N LYS A 14 12.58 1.92 -3.02
CA LYS A 14 13.02 0.60 -2.57
C LYS A 14 11.88 -0.41 -2.64
N ILE A 15 12.20 -1.66 -2.93
CA ILE A 15 11.31 -2.81 -2.77
C ILE A 15 11.75 -3.56 -1.52
N GLN A 16 10.81 -3.92 -0.67
CA GLN A 16 11.09 -4.80 0.46
C GLN A 16 10.77 -6.24 0.08
N LEU A 17 11.79 -7.08 0.02
CA LEU A 17 11.68 -8.50 -0.31
C LEU A 17 11.42 -9.27 0.98
N LEU A 18 10.22 -9.85 1.11
CA LEU A 18 9.86 -10.68 2.25
C LEU A 18 10.35 -12.10 1.97
N ASN A 19 11.39 -12.50 2.70
CA ASN A 19 11.81 -13.90 2.66
C ASN A 19 10.81 -14.81 3.40
N SER A 20 11.02 -16.12 3.32
CA SER A 20 10.21 -17.13 4.02
C SER A 20 10.21 -17.01 5.55
N GLN A 21 11.15 -16.26 6.13
CA GLN A 21 11.21 -15.95 7.57
C GLN A 21 10.59 -14.58 7.92
N GLY A 22 10.07 -13.81 6.95
CA GLY A 22 9.52 -12.48 7.19
C GLY A 22 10.56 -11.36 7.38
N HIS A 23 11.85 -11.62 7.15
CA HIS A 23 12.87 -10.57 7.06
C HIS A 23 12.77 -9.87 5.70
N GLY A 24 12.57 -8.55 5.77
CA GLY A 24 12.51 -7.65 4.62
C GLY A 24 13.90 -7.21 4.15
N VAL A 25 14.42 -7.81 3.07
CA VAL A 25 15.63 -7.27 2.42
C VAL A 25 15.23 -6.11 1.52
N LEU A 26 15.85 -4.94 1.69
CA LEU A 26 15.61 -3.80 0.82
C LEU A 26 16.44 -3.95 -0.46
N ALA A 27 15.77 -3.92 -1.60
CA ALA A 27 16.37 -3.83 -2.93
C ALA A 27 16.05 -2.46 -3.56
N ASP A 28 16.94 -1.99 -4.42
CA ASP A 28 16.71 -0.76 -5.19
C ASP A 28 15.75 -1.03 -6.33
N THR A 29 14.68 -0.25 -6.44
CA THR A 29 13.73 -0.34 -7.56
C THR A 29 14.32 0.36 -8.78
N LEU A 30 14.51 -0.39 -9.88
CA LEU A 30 14.93 0.18 -11.16
C LEU A 30 13.72 0.56 -12.02
N ALA A 31 12.81 -0.39 -12.22
CA ALA A 31 11.62 -0.18 -13.04
C ALA A 31 10.49 -1.08 -12.57
N VAL A 32 9.26 -0.62 -12.73
CA VAL A 32 8.07 -1.43 -12.49
C VAL A 32 7.11 -1.25 -13.64
N LYS A 33 6.57 -2.35 -14.14
CA LYS A 33 5.56 -2.38 -15.17
C LYS A 33 4.37 -3.20 -14.69
N ALA A 34 3.23 -2.55 -14.52
CA ALA A 34 1.97 -3.23 -14.32
C ALA A 34 1.43 -3.70 -15.68
N GLY A 35 0.96 -4.94 -15.73
CA GLY A 35 0.32 -5.59 -16.87
C GLY A 35 -1.15 -5.91 -16.58
N PRO A 36 -1.88 -6.39 -17.60
CA PRO A 36 -3.27 -6.81 -17.43
C PRO A 36 -3.38 -8.06 -16.55
N ASN A 37 -4.53 -8.22 -15.90
CA ASN A 37 -4.84 -9.33 -14.97
C ASN A 37 -3.94 -9.35 -13.72
N GLY A 38 -3.51 -8.18 -13.24
CA GLY A 38 -2.64 -8.08 -12.06
C GLY A 38 -1.25 -8.67 -12.22
N GLY A 39 -0.75 -8.81 -13.46
CA GLY A 39 0.65 -9.15 -13.69
C GLY A 39 1.56 -7.95 -13.42
N TYR A 40 2.70 -8.15 -12.76
CA TYR A 40 3.66 -7.10 -12.46
C TYR A 40 5.07 -7.55 -12.84
N GLU A 41 5.75 -6.78 -13.68
CA GLU A 41 7.19 -6.92 -13.90
C GLU A 41 7.92 -5.90 -13.02
N VAL A 42 8.64 -6.40 -12.02
CA VAL A 42 9.44 -5.59 -11.09
C VAL A 42 10.91 -5.81 -11.39
N GLN A 43 11.62 -4.75 -11.73
CA GLN A 43 13.07 -4.76 -11.91
C GLN A 43 13.72 -4.09 -10.71
N GLY A 44 14.64 -4.80 -10.09
CA GLY A 44 15.39 -4.32 -8.94
C GLY A 44 16.89 -4.55 -9.09
N LYS A 45 17.65 -3.95 -8.19
CA LYS A 45 19.09 -4.14 -8.06
C LYS A 45 19.45 -4.42 -6.61
N GLY A 46 20.33 -5.39 -6.38
CA GLY A 46 20.75 -5.81 -5.04
C GLY A 46 20.12 -7.13 -4.63
N GLY A 47 19.43 -7.16 -3.47
CA GLY A 47 18.85 -8.39 -2.91
C GLY A 47 18.00 -9.14 -3.94
N LEU A 48 18.26 -10.43 -4.13
CA LEU A 48 17.56 -11.25 -5.12
C LEU A 48 16.31 -11.87 -4.49
N PRO A 49 15.10 -11.64 -5.04
CA PRO A 49 13.92 -12.38 -4.60
C PRO A 49 14.00 -13.84 -5.03
N GLU A 50 13.40 -14.72 -4.24
CA GLU A 50 13.16 -16.10 -4.66
C GLU A 50 11.74 -16.28 -5.21
N VAL A 51 11.56 -17.28 -6.07
CA VAL A 51 10.23 -17.67 -6.55
C VAL A 51 9.35 -18.11 -5.36
N CYS A 52 8.06 -17.80 -5.43
CA CYS A 52 7.08 -17.96 -4.35
C CYS A 52 7.25 -17.04 -3.14
N GLN A 53 8.24 -16.14 -3.13
CA GLN A 53 8.31 -15.08 -2.11
C GLN A 53 7.31 -13.97 -2.38
N HIS A 54 7.15 -13.08 -1.40
CA HIS A 54 6.35 -11.88 -1.54
C HIS A 54 7.25 -10.65 -1.53
N LEU A 55 6.99 -9.70 -2.40
CA LEU A 55 7.65 -8.40 -2.36
C LEU A 55 6.64 -7.30 -2.06
N LEU A 56 7.07 -6.31 -1.29
CA LEU A 56 6.31 -5.11 -1.02
C LEU A 56 6.82 -4.01 -1.94
N LEU A 57 5.97 -3.61 -2.87
CA LEU A 57 6.23 -2.54 -3.81
C LEU A 57 5.50 -1.27 -3.35
N PRO A 58 6.21 -0.17 -3.04
CA PRO A 58 5.55 1.09 -2.72
C PRO A 58 4.80 1.64 -3.94
N VAL A 59 3.54 2.05 -3.74
CA VAL A 59 2.73 2.65 -4.80
C VAL A 59 3.23 4.07 -5.07
N LYS A 60 3.61 4.34 -6.32
CA LYS A 60 4.06 5.68 -6.72
C LYS A 60 2.95 6.71 -6.48
N GLY A 61 3.23 7.70 -5.63
CA GLY A 61 2.27 8.74 -5.23
C GLY A 61 1.51 8.43 -3.95
N SER A 62 1.74 7.27 -3.32
CA SER A 62 1.22 6.98 -1.99
C SER A 62 2.20 7.40 -0.90
N MET A 63 1.71 7.88 0.26
CA MET A 63 2.57 8.16 1.41
C MET A 63 2.97 6.87 2.14
N ASN A 64 2.00 5.98 2.41
CA ASN A 64 2.19 4.81 3.28
C ASN A 64 1.61 3.49 2.71
N THR A 65 1.32 3.39 1.41
CA THR A 65 0.74 2.17 0.82
C THR A 65 1.73 1.40 -0.04
N SER A 66 1.93 0.14 0.31
CA SER A 66 2.72 -0.83 -0.43
C SER A 66 1.85 -1.99 -0.91
N LEU A 67 2.08 -2.43 -2.14
CA LEU A 67 1.44 -3.62 -2.71
C LEU A 67 2.30 -4.85 -2.43
N LYS A 68 1.68 -5.85 -1.82
CA LYS A 68 2.25 -7.17 -1.67
C LYS A 68 2.03 -7.96 -2.95
N LEU A 69 3.11 -8.21 -3.68
CA LEU A 69 3.12 -8.95 -4.93
C LEU A 69 3.79 -10.31 -4.71
N GLN A 70 3.23 -11.39 -5.25
CA GLN A 70 3.81 -12.72 -5.16
C GLN A 70 4.77 -12.94 -6.34
N VAL A 71 6.01 -13.32 -6.09
CA VAL A 71 7.00 -13.61 -7.12
C VAL A 71 6.68 -14.94 -7.79
N LEU A 72 6.42 -14.91 -9.10
CA LEU A 72 6.19 -16.08 -9.93
C LEU A 72 7.46 -16.55 -10.64
N ALA A 73 8.30 -15.62 -11.08
CA ALA A 73 9.57 -15.91 -11.74
C ALA A 73 10.58 -14.80 -11.45
N VAL A 74 11.87 -15.14 -11.43
CA VAL A 74 12.96 -14.18 -11.27
C VAL A 74 14.05 -14.48 -12.31
N GLU A 75 14.51 -13.42 -12.97
CA GLU A 75 15.55 -13.44 -14.00
C GLU A 75 16.65 -12.46 -13.59
N THR A 76 17.88 -12.95 -13.42
CA THR A 76 19.03 -12.06 -13.17
C THR A 76 19.49 -11.40 -14.46
N LEU A 77 19.70 -10.08 -14.42
CA LEU A 77 20.22 -9.31 -15.54
C LEU A 77 21.75 -9.28 -15.46
N ILE A 78 22.40 -9.60 -16.57
CA ILE A 78 23.87 -9.55 -16.67
C ILE A 78 24.36 -8.09 -16.71
N ASN A 79 23.54 -7.19 -17.26
CA ASN A 79 23.86 -5.77 -17.38
C ASN A 79 22.58 -4.94 -17.13
N PRO A 80 22.52 -4.05 -16.13
CA PRO A 80 23.58 -3.66 -15.18
C PRO A 80 23.90 -4.74 -14.12
N SER A 81 25.16 -4.81 -13.67
CA SER A 81 25.63 -5.83 -12.72
C SER A 81 24.82 -5.84 -11.42
N GLY A 82 24.30 -7.02 -11.05
CA GLY A 82 23.49 -7.20 -9.83
C GLY A 82 22.04 -6.73 -9.95
N ALA A 83 21.56 -6.46 -11.16
CA ALA A 83 20.15 -6.23 -11.42
C ALA A 83 19.41 -7.55 -11.70
N TRP A 84 18.11 -7.53 -11.46
CA TRP A 84 17.22 -8.65 -11.68
C TRP A 84 15.84 -8.13 -12.07
N LYS A 85 15.06 -9.01 -12.68
CA LYS A 85 13.69 -8.79 -13.11
C LYS A 85 12.84 -9.91 -12.56
N ALA A 86 11.85 -9.59 -11.76
CA ALA A 86 10.91 -10.53 -11.18
C ALA A 86 9.51 -10.32 -11.78
N SER A 87 8.95 -11.38 -12.34
CA SER A 87 7.54 -11.44 -12.72
C SER A 87 6.74 -11.81 -11.49
N CYS A 88 5.80 -10.95 -11.12
CA CYS A 88 5.01 -11.06 -9.92
C CYS A 88 3.51 -11.01 -10.24
N GLN A 89 2.71 -11.62 -9.38
CA GLN A 89 1.26 -11.55 -9.42
C GLN A 89 0.77 -10.68 -8.26
N GLY A 90 -0.12 -9.75 -8.58
CA GLY A 90 -0.76 -8.88 -7.62
C GLY A 90 -2.22 -8.60 -7.97
N PRO A 91 -2.82 -7.60 -7.31
CA PRO A 91 -4.16 -7.13 -7.65
C PRO A 91 -4.14 -6.43 -9.01
N ASP A 92 -5.25 -6.39 -9.75
CA ASP A 92 -5.25 -5.70 -11.04
C ASP A 92 -5.23 -4.18 -10.85
N VAL A 93 -4.25 -3.50 -11.44
CA VAL A 93 -4.10 -2.04 -11.35
C VAL A 93 -5.30 -1.25 -11.88
N LYS A 94 -6.14 -1.85 -12.74
CA LYS A 94 -7.40 -1.20 -13.16
C LYS A 94 -8.49 -1.31 -12.09
N GLU A 95 -8.44 -2.32 -11.23
CA GLU A 95 -9.46 -2.57 -10.21
C GLU A 95 -9.18 -1.82 -8.90
N PHE A 96 -8.00 -1.19 -8.76
CA PHE A 96 -7.70 -0.39 -7.59
C PHE A 96 -7.14 0.98 -7.99
N SER A 97 -7.83 2.04 -7.55
CA SER A 97 -7.34 3.42 -7.69
C SER A 97 -7.04 3.98 -6.31
N LEU A 98 -5.79 4.39 -6.10
CA LEU A 98 -5.41 5.04 -4.85
C LEU A 98 -5.90 6.49 -4.90
N ARG A 99 -6.87 6.81 -4.04
CA ARG A 99 -7.50 8.12 -3.95
C ARG A 99 -7.06 8.78 -2.65
N ARG A 100 -6.79 10.08 -2.73
CA ARG A 100 -6.55 10.93 -1.57
C ARG A 100 -7.85 11.59 -1.18
N LEU A 101 -8.21 11.46 0.09
CA LEU A 101 -9.34 12.12 0.71
C LEU A 101 -8.80 13.11 1.74
N ASP A 102 -9.09 14.38 1.53
CA ASP A 102 -8.90 15.40 2.55
C ASP A 102 -10.15 15.38 3.45
N VAL A 103 -10.00 14.87 4.67
CA VAL A 103 -11.05 14.87 5.69
C VAL A 103 -10.79 15.97 6.70
N SER A 104 -11.84 16.65 7.14
CA SER A 104 -11.75 17.62 8.24
C SER A 104 -12.53 17.09 9.42
N CYS A 105 -11.90 17.06 10.60
CA CYS A 105 -12.58 16.64 11.82
C CYS A 105 -13.65 17.67 12.21
N ASP A 106 -14.88 17.23 12.47
CA ASP A 106 -15.97 18.10 12.92
C ASP A 106 -15.73 18.73 14.31
N GLU A 107 -14.86 18.12 15.14
CA GLU A 107 -14.67 18.54 16.52
C GLU A 107 -13.45 19.46 16.71
N CYS A 108 -12.31 19.09 16.13
CA CYS A 108 -11.08 19.88 16.25
C CYS A 108 -10.73 20.65 14.98
N HIS A 109 -11.55 20.55 13.93
CA HIS A 109 -11.33 21.19 12.63
C HIS A 109 -9.98 20.86 11.99
N VAL A 110 -9.34 19.76 12.42
CA VAL A 110 -8.07 19.34 11.85
C VAL A 110 -8.32 18.74 10.48
N ALA A 111 -7.71 19.33 9.45
CA ALA A 111 -7.63 18.73 8.13
C ALA A 111 -6.59 17.60 8.18
N SER A 112 -6.98 16.42 7.73
CA SER A 112 -6.11 15.26 7.62
C SER A 112 -6.24 14.69 6.21
N GLN A 113 -5.10 14.45 5.59
CA GLN A 113 -5.06 13.81 4.29
C GLN A 113 -4.94 12.30 4.51
N LEU A 114 -5.93 11.57 4.03
CA LEU A 114 -5.98 10.12 4.11
C LEU A 114 -5.93 9.53 2.71
N GLU A 115 -5.34 8.34 2.62
CA GLU A 115 -5.28 7.58 1.39
C GLU A 115 -6.12 6.33 1.54
N PHE A 116 -6.96 6.08 0.54
CA PHE A 116 -7.77 4.89 0.47
C PHE A 116 -7.74 4.29 -0.93
N VAL A 117 -7.98 2.99 -0.98
CA VAL A 117 -8.08 2.28 -2.25
C VAL A 117 -9.55 2.17 -2.60
N GLU A 118 -9.92 2.81 -3.71
CA GLU A 118 -11.24 2.70 -4.31
C GLU A 118 -11.29 1.40 -5.11
N TYR A 119 -12.13 0.46 -4.66
CA TYR A 119 -12.38 -0.83 -5.32
C TYR A 119 -13.68 -0.87 -6.12
N SER A 120 -14.66 -0.04 -5.73
CA SER A 120 -16.01 -0.04 -6.31
C SER A 120 -16.37 1.34 -6.88
N GLN A 121 -17.40 1.42 -7.72
CA GLN A 121 -17.96 2.70 -8.19
C GLN A 121 -18.57 3.57 -7.06
N HIS A 122 -18.50 3.11 -5.81
CA HIS A 122 -19.11 3.70 -4.61
C HIS A 122 -18.07 4.44 -3.76
N GLN A 123 -17.43 5.47 -4.33
CA GLN A 123 -16.35 6.26 -3.71
C GLN A 123 -16.63 6.68 -2.25
N GLN A 124 -17.89 6.97 -1.90
CA GLN A 124 -18.27 7.49 -0.59
C GLN A 124 -18.27 6.40 0.50
N GLU A 125 -18.68 5.18 0.16
CA GLU A 125 -18.70 4.05 1.10
C GLU A 125 -17.28 3.56 1.37
N ASP A 126 -16.47 3.44 0.30
CA ASP A 126 -15.04 3.12 0.39
C ASP A 126 -14.28 4.17 1.23
N ALA A 127 -14.59 5.46 1.07
CA ALA A 127 -14.01 6.54 1.86
C ALA A 127 -14.33 6.41 3.37
N VAL A 128 -15.59 6.11 3.72
CA VAL A 128 -16.01 5.92 5.12
C VAL A 128 -15.38 4.67 5.72
N ALA A 129 -15.34 3.56 4.97
CA ALA A 129 -14.70 2.32 5.41
C ALA A 129 -13.19 2.54 5.66
N ALA A 130 -12.51 3.29 4.79
CA ALA A 130 -11.10 3.59 4.96
C ALA A 130 -10.82 4.49 6.17
N LEU A 131 -11.64 5.50 6.40
CA LEU A 131 -11.61 6.32 7.61
C LEU A 131 -11.71 5.43 8.86
N GLN A 132 -12.69 4.53 8.89
CA GLN A 132 -12.88 3.59 10.00
C GLN A 132 -11.67 2.67 10.20
N MET A 133 -11.06 2.16 9.13
CA MET A 133 -9.83 1.36 9.21
C MET A 133 -8.63 2.15 9.77
N GLN A 134 -8.56 3.45 9.52
CA GLN A 134 -7.54 4.35 10.08
C GLN A 134 -7.87 4.78 11.53
N GLY A 135 -8.94 4.24 12.13
CA GLY A 135 -9.37 4.56 13.49
C GLY A 135 -10.16 5.87 13.61
N TRP A 136 -10.62 6.45 12.49
CA TRP A 136 -11.54 7.58 12.52
C TRP A 136 -12.97 7.10 12.72
N LEU A 137 -13.76 7.84 13.48
CA LEU A 137 -15.19 7.62 13.60
C LEU A 137 -15.87 8.42 12.50
N ALA A 138 -15.85 7.84 11.30
CA ALA A 138 -16.59 8.32 10.16
C ALA A 138 -17.93 7.61 10.05
N SER A 139 -18.97 8.39 9.83
CA SER A 139 -20.32 7.96 9.49
C SER A 139 -20.83 8.92 8.41
N SER A 140 -21.95 8.57 7.77
CA SER A 140 -22.58 9.42 6.74
C SER A 140 -22.94 10.84 7.19
N GLN A 141 -22.86 11.15 8.49
CA GLN A 141 -23.19 12.46 9.07
C GLN A 141 -22.08 13.11 9.90
N LYS A 142 -21.04 12.38 10.32
CA LYS A 142 -19.99 12.91 11.22
C LYS A 142 -18.64 12.26 10.94
N GLN A 143 -17.57 13.03 11.00
CA GLN A 143 -16.20 12.56 10.81
C GLN A 143 -15.33 13.05 11.98
N ILE A 144 -15.10 12.18 12.96
CA ILE A 144 -14.33 12.51 14.17
C ILE A 144 -12.98 11.79 14.13
N CYS A 145 -11.90 12.51 14.36
CA CYS A 145 -10.55 11.96 14.35
C CYS A 145 -10.25 11.11 15.60
N PRO A 146 -9.33 10.12 15.51
CA PRO A 146 -8.95 9.26 16.63
C PRO A 146 -8.48 10.03 17.87
N SER A 147 -7.84 11.19 17.69
CA SER A 147 -7.41 12.04 18.80
C SER A 147 -8.58 12.61 19.60
N CYS A 148 -9.65 13.04 18.91
CA CYS A 148 -10.87 13.53 19.54
C CYS A 148 -11.63 12.40 20.24
N ILE A 149 -11.70 11.23 19.61
CA ILE A 149 -12.32 10.03 20.22
C ILE A 149 -11.60 9.67 21.52
N LYS A 150 -10.26 9.58 21.50
CA LYS A 150 -9.46 9.28 22.69
C LYS A 150 -9.64 10.32 23.80
N LYS A 151 -9.72 11.61 23.44
CA LYS A 151 -9.98 12.68 24.42
C LYS A 151 -11.35 12.54 25.09
N LYS A 152 -12.39 12.19 24.34
CA LYS A 152 -13.73 11.96 24.89
C LYS A 152 -13.77 10.77 25.83
N THR A 153 -13.18 9.65 25.43
CA THR A 153 -13.13 8.46 26.29
C THR A 153 -12.34 8.69 27.58
N ALA A 154 -11.35 9.59 27.58
CA ALA A 154 -10.55 9.92 28.76
C ALA A 154 -11.19 10.98 29.69
N LEU A 155 -12.35 11.56 29.34
CA LEU A 155 -13.06 12.53 30.18
C LEU A 155 -14.15 11.89 31.04
N ASP A 156 -14.46 10.61 30.82
CA ASP A 156 -15.48 9.83 31.52
C ASP A 156 -14.88 8.87 32.57
N ASP A 157 -13.57 8.95 32.85
CA ASP A 157 -12.87 8.27 33.95
C ASP A 157 -12.30 9.32 34.94
#